data_AF-A0A946JFR5-F1
#
_entry.id   AF-A0A946JFR5-F1
#
_cell.length_a   1.000
_cell.length_b   1.000
_cell.length_c   1.000
_cell.angle_alpha   90.00
_cell.angle_beta   90.00
_cell.angle_gamma   90.00
#
_symmetry.space_group_name_H-M   'P 1'
#
loop_
_entity.id
_entity.type
_entity.pdbx_description
1 polymer ?
#
loop_
_entity_poly.entity_id
_entity_poly.type
_entity_poly.pdbx_seq_one_letter_code
_entity_poly.pdbx_strand_id
1 'polypeptide(L)'
;MKTIYKKNPKRILGYLMAFAMVFFTFNSSAQCDHSFNMYDSYGDGWNGSYVDITVNGVVVADSLTGANMGGFGNSGPCGNELFSASSGDVIDLTNWTTGSYTSEVSWDITDGDGTVIASGVHGATGIAATGYCPPPPTCDNSFNMYDSYGDGWNGSYVDITVNGVVVADSLTGANMGGFGNSGPCGN
;
A
#
# COMPACT_ATOMS: atom_id res chain seq x y z
N MET A 1 58.08 19.20 -2.04
CA MET A 1 57.01 20.18 -2.33
C MET A 1 55.68 19.43 -2.31
N LYS A 2 54.79 19.73 -1.35
CA LYS A 2 53.57 18.95 -1.07
C LYS A 2 52.43 19.53 -1.92
N THR A 3 52.01 18.83 -2.97
CA THR A 3 50.93 19.31 -3.85
C THR A 3 49.60 19.22 -3.10
N ILE A 4 49.02 20.36 -2.76
CA ILE A 4 47.72 20.45 -2.08
C ILE A 4 46.63 20.32 -3.15
N TYR A 5 45.98 19.15 -3.21
CA TYR A 5 44.83 18.93 -4.08
C TYR A 5 43.63 19.77 -3.61
N LYS A 6 43.25 20.80 -4.38
CA LYS A 6 42.00 21.56 -4.15
C LYS A 6 40.82 20.76 -4.69
N LYS A 7 40.04 20.16 -3.80
CA LYS A 7 38.82 19.41 -4.12
C LYS A 7 37.80 20.33 -4.79
N ASN A 8 37.36 20.03 -6.01
CA ASN A 8 36.39 20.85 -6.75
C ASN A 8 34.97 20.59 -6.23
N PRO A 9 34.29 21.57 -5.61
CA PRO A 9 33.00 21.37 -4.95
C PRO A 9 31.89 20.95 -5.92
N LYS A 10 31.98 21.33 -7.21
CA LYS A 10 30.99 20.95 -8.23
C LYS A 10 31.05 19.46 -8.59
N ARG A 11 32.22 18.83 -8.50
CA ARG A 11 32.38 17.38 -8.74
C ARG A 11 31.88 16.54 -7.56
N ILE A 12 32.04 17.03 -6.34
CA ILE A 12 31.53 16.37 -5.12
C ILE A 12 30.00 16.38 -5.10
N LEU A 13 29.38 17.52 -5.44
CA LEU A 13 27.93 17.65 -5.51
C LEU A 13 27.33 16.72 -6.57
N GLY A 14 28.01 16.56 -7.72
CA GLY A 14 27.60 15.60 -8.75
C GLY A 14 27.62 14.14 -8.27
N TYR A 15 28.64 13.72 -7.53
CA TYR A 15 28.68 12.37 -6.93
C TYR A 15 27.64 12.19 -5.82
N LEU A 16 27.35 13.24 -5.05
CA LEU A 16 26.38 13.20 -3.95
C LEU A 16 24.94 13.07 -4.47
N MET A 17 24.62 13.74 -5.59
CA MET A 17 23.34 13.60 -6.28
C MET A 17 23.21 12.24 -7.00
N ALA A 18 24.28 11.75 -7.63
CA ALA A 18 24.28 10.43 -8.26
C ALA A 18 24.13 9.30 -7.23
N PHE A 19 24.74 9.44 -6.05
CA PHE A 19 24.56 8.50 -4.94
C PHE A 19 23.14 8.59 -4.39
N ALA A 20 22.57 9.78 -4.19
CA ALA A 20 21.17 9.93 -3.77
C ALA A 20 20.19 9.25 -4.75
N MET A 21 20.36 9.40 -6.07
CA MET A 21 19.51 8.76 -7.07
C MET A 21 19.63 7.23 -7.12
N VAL A 22 20.77 6.66 -6.75
CA VAL A 22 20.97 5.19 -6.65
C VAL A 22 20.33 4.62 -5.37
N PHE A 23 20.11 5.44 -4.33
CA PHE A 23 19.37 5.05 -3.12
C PHE A 23 17.84 5.16 -3.27
N PHE A 24 17.34 5.83 -4.32
CA PHE A 24 15.92 5.88 -4.68
C PHE A 24 15.57 4.86 -5.77
N THR A 25 16.06 3.62 -5.67
CA THR A 25 15.39 2.51 -6.34
C THR A 25 14.04 2.33 -5.67
N PHE A 26 13.00 2.90 -6.27
CA PHE A 26 11.61 2.73 -5.86
C PHE A 26 11.24 1.26 -5.96
N ASN A 27 11.22 0.56 -4.82
CA ASN A 27 10.32 -0.58 -4.69
C ASN A 27 8.92 0.03 -4.70
N SER A 28 8.20 -0.08 -5.81
CA SER A 28 6.77 0.24 -5.83
C SER A 28 6.03 -0.88 -5.10
N SER A 29 6.09 -0.87 -3.77
CA SER A 29 5.15 -1.64 -2.96
C SER A 29 3.77 -0.98 -3.09
N ALA A 30 2.72 -1.79 -3.21
CA ALA A 30 1.37 -1.27 -3.13
C ALA A 30 1.18 -0.63 -1.75
N GLN A 31 0.95 0.67 -1.72
CA GLN A 31 0.57 1.41 -0.52
C GLN A 31 -0.95 1.44 -0.42
N CYS A 32 -1.46 1.37 0.79
CA CYS A 32 -2.88 1.43 1.10
C CYS A 32 -3.08 2.07 2.46
N ASP A 33 -4.32 2.49 2.71
CA ASP A 33 -4.71 3.00 4.01
C ASP A 33 -4.89 1.82 4.97
N HIS A 34 -4.23 1.94 6.11
CA HIS A 34 -4.47 1.16 7.31
C HIS A 34 -5.27 2.02 8.27
N SER A 35 -5.92 1.38 9.23
CA SER A 35 -6.77 2.09 10.18
C SER A 35 -6.35 1.77 11.60
N PHE A 36 -6.21 2.81 12.41
CA PHE A 36 -6.06 2.71 13.85
C PHE A 36 -7.40 3.04 14.52
N ASN A 37 -7.99 2.02 15.13
CA ASN A 37 -9.27 2.12 15.82
C ASN A 37 -9.03 2.31 17.31
N MET A 38 -9.62 3.38 17.86
CA MET A 38 -9.45 3.77 19.26
C MET A 38 -10.72 3.45 20.04
N TYR A 39 -10.59 2.79 21.18
CA TYR A 39 -11.70 2.42 22.05
C TYR A 39 -11.50 2.95 23.46
N ASP A 40 -12.64 3.23 24.07
CA ASP A 40 -12.78 3.69 25.43
C ASP A 40 -14.08 3.11 25.99
N SER A 41 -13.97 2.29 27.03
CA SER A 41 -15.13 1.58 27.60
C SER A 41 -16.14 2.50 28.31
N TYR A 42 -15.75 3.70 28.70
CA TYR A 42 -16.64 4.69 29.32
C TYR A 42 -17.08 5.77 28.35
N GLY A 43 -16.36 5.93 27.23
CA GLY A 43 -16.76 6.76 26.10
C GLY A 43 -16.67 8.25 26.38
N ASP A 44 -15.86 8.67 27.35
CA ASP A 44 -15.56 10.07 27.65
C ASP A 44 -14.21 10.56 27.09
N GLY A 45 -13.58 9.72 26.26
CA GLY A 45 -12.30 9.91 25.61
C GLY A 45 -11.15 9.39 26.46
N TRP A 46 -9.92 9.39 25.94
CA TRP A 46 -8.77 8.79 26.63
C TRP A 46 -8.21 9.60 27.81
N ASN A 47 -8.94 10.62 28.27
CA ASN A 47 -8.63 11.51 29.39
C ASN A 47 -7.16 11.97 29.46
N GLY A 48 -6.63 12.43 28.32
CA GLY A 48 -5.27 12.94 28.19
C GLY A 48 -4.22 11.90 27.81
N SER A 49 -4.59 10.63 27.65
CA SER A 49 -3.71 9.65 27.04
C SER A 49 -3.71 9.81 25.52
N TYR A 50 -2.54 9.68 24.90
CA TYR A 50 -2.40 9.68 23.44
C TYR A 50 -1.16 8.90 23.00
N VAL A 51 -1.08 8.59 21.70
CA VAL A 51 -0.02 7.77 21.12
C VAL A 51 0.32 8.22 19.70
N ASP A 52 1.55 7.93 19.27
CA ASP A 52 2.00 8.14 17.90
C ASP A 52 2.08 6.80 17.15
N ILE A 53 1.78 6.81 15.86
CA ILE A 53 1.98 5.68 14.94
C ILE A 53 3.27 5.88 14.18
N THR A 54 4.09 4.83 14.12
CA THR A 54 5.28 4.79 13.28
C THR A 54 5.20 3.70 12.22
N VAL A 55 5.71 4.01 11.03
CA VAL A 55 5.90 3.07 9.92
C VAL A 55 7.39 3.04 9.61
N ASN A 56 8.02 1.87 9.73
CA ASN A 56 9.47 1.67 9.62
C ASN A 56 10.27 2.66 10.51
N GLY A 57 9.74 2.95 11.71
CA GLY A 57 10.36 3.87 12.67
C GLY A 57 10.18 5.36 12.37
N VAL A 58 9.43 5.73 11.32
CA VAL A 58 9.07 7.13 11.01
C VAL A 58 7.67 7.41 11.52
N VAL A 59 7.48 8.48 12.28
CA VAL A 59 6.14 8.91 12.75
C VAL A 59 5.31 9.35 11.55
N VAL A 60 4.15 8.71 11.36
CA VAL A 60 3.20 9.01 10.28
C VAL A 60 1.92 9.68 10.78
N ALA A 61 1.59 9.48 12.06
CA ALA A 61 0.50 10.14 12.76
C ALA A 61 0.91 10.33 14.22
N ASP A 62 0.63 11.49 14.80
CA ASP A 62 1.03 11.85 16.15
C ASP A 62 -0.16 12.28 17.01
N SER A 63 0.01 12.19 18.33
CA SER A 63 -0.95 12.72 19.31
C SER A 63 -2.38 12.14 19.20
N LEU A 64 -2.51 10.88 18.80
CA LEU A 64 -3.80 10.22 18.58
C LEU A 64 -4.50 9.89 19.90
N THR A 65 -5.77 10.27 19.99
CA THR A 65 -6.62 10.08 21.18
C THR A 65 -8.04 9.72 20.76
N GLY A 66 -8.68 8.85 21.55
CA GLY A 66 -10.12 8.58 21.43
C GLY A 66 -10.95 9.82 21.75
N ALA A 67 -12.04 10.04 20.99
CA ALA A 67 -12.95 11.15 21.21
C ALA A 67 -13.90 10.88 22.37
N ASN A 68 -14.39 11.96 22.99
CA ASN A 68 -15.49 11.86 23.94
C ASN A 68 -16.81 11.64 23.18
N MET A 69 -17.42 10.48 23.39
CA MET A 69 -18.65 10.05 22.74
C MET A 69 -19.90 10.25 23.61
N GLY A 70 -19.80 11.06 24.68
CA GLY A 70 -20.92 11.39 25.56
C GLY A 70 -21.17 10.39 26.70
N GLY A 71 -20.21 9.50 26.98
CA GLY A 71 -20.26 8.57 28.10
C GLY A 71 -20.81 7.17 27.78
N PHE A 72 -21.27 6.47 28.83
CA PHE A 72 -21.66 5.05 28.80
C PHE A 72 -22.63 4.68 27.67
N GLY A 73 -22.37 3.55 27.00
CA GLY A 73 -23.29 2.94 26.04
C GLY A 73 -22.82 2.93 24.59
N ASN A 74 -21.60 3.40 24.30
CA ASN A 74 -20.98 3.24 22.99
C ASN A 74 -20.12 1.97 22.94
N SER A 75 -20.50 1.03 22.09
CA SER A 75 -19.76 -0.22 21.86
C SER A 75 -18.78 -0.14 20.68
N GLY A 76 -18.76 0.99 19.96
CA GLY A 76 -17.94 1.18 18.76
C GLY A 76 -16.65 1.95 19.04
N PRO A 77 -15.77 2.07 18.04
CA PRO A 77 -14.58 2.91 18.15
C PRO A 77 -14.98 4.36 18.48
N CYS A 78 -14.34 4.93 19.50
CA CYS A 78 -14.43 6.34 19.84
C CYS A 78 -13.51 7.21 18.97
N GLY A 79 -12.73 6.60 18.07
CA GLY A 79 -11.93 7.29 17.07
C GLY A 79 -11.44 6.31 16.00
N ASN A 80 -11.15 6.85 14.82
CA ASN A 80 -10.55 6.13 13.71
C ASN A 80 -9.55 7.07 13.02
N GLU A 81 -8.30 6.66 12.92
CA GLU A 81 -7.26 7.38 12.17
C GLU A 81 -6.80 6.52 11.00
N LEU A 82 -6.72 7.12 9.81
CA LEU A 82 -6.17 6.46 8.63
C LEU A 82 -4.71 6.84 8.45
N PHE A 83 -3.85 5.86 8.20
CA PHE A 83 -2.45 6.10 7.89
C PHE A 83 -1.99 5.17 6.79
N SER A 84 -1.09 5.67 5.93
CA SER A 84 -0.67 4.91 4.75
C SER A 84 0.59 4.10 5.05
N ALA A 85 0.55 2.81 4.78
CA ALA A 85 1.69 1.89 4.84
C ALA A 85 1.69 0.96 3.63
N SER A 86 2.84 0.36 3.34
CA SER A 86 3.01 -0.62 2.28
C SER A 86 3.00 -2.05 2.83
N SER A 87 2.70 -3.01 1.95
CA SER A 87 2.92 -4.44 2.27
C SER A 87 4.36 -4.70 2.72
N GLY A 88 4.51 -5.25 3.93
CA GLY A 88 5.80 -5.57 4.52
C GLY A 88 6.40 -4.47 5.41
N ASP A 89 5.79 -3.28 5.47
CA ASP A 89 6.24 -2.23 6.40
C ASP A 89 5.99 -2.66 7.86
N VAL A 90 6.88 -2.24 8.75
CA VAL A 90 6.72 -2.46 10.20
C VAL A 90 5.94 -1.30 10.80
N ILE A 91 4.79 -1.61 11.39
CA ILE A 91 3.91 -0.66 12.06
C ILE A 91 4.05 -0.85 13.57
N ASP A 92 4.29 0.24 14.30
CA ASP A 92 4.39 0.23 15.77
C ASP A 92 3.75 1.47 16.39
N LEU A 93 3.38 1.35 17.66
CA LEU A 93 2.87 2.45 18.49
C LEU A 93 3.99 2.94 19.41
N THR A 94 4.25 4.23 19.38
CA THR A 94 5.35 4.85 20.13
C THR A 94 4.89 6.11 20.86
N ASN A 95 5.75 6.61 21.75
CA ASN A 95 5.52 7.87 22.48
C ASN A 95 4.18 7.95 23.23
N TRP A 96 3.74 6.84 23.82
CA TRP A 96 2.58 6.84 24.71
C TRP A 96 2.73 7.91 25.78
N THR A 97 1.75 8.81 25.84
CA THR A 97 1.57 9.73 26.95
C THR A 97 0.45 9.22 27.84
N THR A 98 0.73 9.13 29.13
CA THR A 98 -0.21 8.60 30.12
C THR A 98 -1.10 9.71 30.67
N GLY A 99 -2.39 9.59 30.41
CA GLY A 99 -3.44 10.35 31.08
C GLY A 99 -4.05 9.57 32.25
N SER A 100 -5.32 9.87 32.55
CA SER A 100 -6.10 9.12 33.54
C SER A 100 -6.85 7.95 32.90
N TYR A 101 -7.36 7.04 33.74
CA TYR A 101 -8.28 5.97 33.33
C TYR A 101 -7.77 5.05 32.21
N THR A 102 -6.46 4.76 32.20
CA THR A 102 -5.80 3.92 31.18
C THR A 102 -6.38 2.50 31.06
N SER A 103 -7.12 2.03 32.06
CA SER A 103 -7.82 0.73 32.02
C SER A 103 -8.96 0.68 31.00
N GLU A 104 -9.42 1.84 30.53
CA GLU A 104 -10.54 1.99 29.60
C GLU A 104 -10.06 2.05 28.15
N VAL A 105 -8.79 2.40 27.96
CA VAL A 105 -8.13 2.61 26.67
C VAL A 105 -7.72 1.28 26.04
N SER A 106 -8.31 1.00 24.88
CA SER A 106 -7.91 -0.12 24.00
C SER A 106 -7.93 0.29 22.54
N TRP A 107 -7.31 -0.52 21.69
CA TRP A 107 -7.13 -0.19 20.27
C TRP A 107 -6.95 -1.44 19.42
N ASP A 108 -7.21 -1.30 18.13
CA ASP A 108 -6.78 -2.24 17.10
C ASP A 108 -6.26 -1.52 15.86
N ILE A 109 -5.45 -2.22 15.06
CA ILE A 109 -4.98 -1.77 13.76
C ILE A 109 -5.52 -2.75 12.72
N THR A 110 -6.23 -2.22 11.71
CA THR A 110 -6.64 -2.98 10.54
C THR A 110 -5.80 -2.62 9.31
N ASP A 111 -5.55 -3.62 8.47
CA ASP A 111 -4.82 -3.47 7.21
C ASP A 111 -5.71 -3.01 6.04
N GLY A 112 -5.13 -2.91 4.84
CA GLY A 112 -5.85 -2.49 3.64
C GLY A 112 -6.91 -3.48 3.14
N ASP A 113 -6.97 -4.69 3.69
CA ASP A 113 -8.02 -5.69 3.45
C ASP A 113 -9.08 -5.68 4.57
N GLY A 114 -8.94 -4.78 5.55
CA GLY A 114 -9.82 -4.68 6.72
C GLY A 114 -9.56 -5.76 7.79
N THR A 115 -8.45 -6.48 7.70
CA THR A 115 -8.08 -7.50 8.68
C THR A 115 -7.37 -6.87 9.87
N VAL A 116 -7.73 -7.26 11.11
CA VAL A 116 -7.02 -6.82 12.32
C VAL A 116 -5.63 -7.46 12.36
N ILE A 117 -4.59 -6.65 12.23
CA ILE A 117 -3.18 -7.07 12.25
C ILE A 117 -2.50 -6.84 13.60
N ALA A 118 -3.09 -6.02 14.47
CA ALA A 118 -2.68 -5.86 15.86
C ALA A 118 -3.81 -5.34 16.73
N SER A 119 -3.76 -5.63 18.02
CA SER A 119 -4.64 -5.04 19.03
C SER A 119 -3.98 -4.99 20.39
N GLY A 120 -4.48 -4.12 21.28
CA GLY A 120 -3.90 -3.97 22.59
C GLY A 120 -4.62 -2.96 23.47
N VAL A 121 -3.94 -2.64 24.58
CA VAL A 121 -4.37 -1.67 25.58
C VAL A 121 -3.36 -0.52 25.67
N HIS A 122 -3.68 0.51 26.47
CA HIS A 122 -2.75 1.61 26.73
C HIS A 122 -1.34 1.12 27.11
N GLY A 123 -0.32 1.73 26.50
CA GLY A 123 1.09 1.49 26.82
C GLY A 123 1.67 0.22 26.19
N ALA A 124 0.92 -0.49 25.36
CA ALA A 124 1.47 -1.56 24.53
C ALA A 124 2.51 -0.99 23.56
N THR A 125 3.69 -1.62 23.52
CA THR A 125 4.85 -1.22 22.71
C THR A 125 5.51 -2.45 22.09
N GLY A 126 6.30 -2.26 21.02
CA GLY A 126 6.99 -3.36 20.35
C GLY A 126 6.02 -4.30 19.63
N ILE A 127 4.96 -3.73 19.07
CA ILE A 127 3.90 -4.47 18.38
C ILE A 127 4.46 -5.08 17.10
N ALA A 128 5.21 -4.27 16.34
CA ALA A 128 5.84 -4.66 15.07
C ALA A 128 4.87 -5.38 14.12
N ALA A 129 3.66 -4.84 13.95
CA ALA A 129 2.68 -5.37 13.02
C ALA A 129 3.20 -5.22 11.59
N THR A 130 2.90 -6.19 10.74
CA THR A 130 3.31 -6.15 9.33
C THR A 130 2.17 -5.58 8.50
N GLY A 131 2.43 -4.47 7.81
CA GLY A 131 1.47 -3.86 6.90
C GLY A 131 1.12 -4.80 5.74
N TYR A 132 -0.12 -4.75 5.30
CA TYR A 132 -0.61 -5.53 4.17
C TYR A 132 -1.58 -4.71 3.33
N CYS A 133 -1.29 -4.68 2.03
CA CYS A 133 -2.15 -4.09 1.02
C CYS A 133 -2.59 -5.17 0.05
N PRO A 134 -3.90 -5.42 -0.08
CA PRO A 134 -4.39 -6.39 -1.04
C PRO A 134 -3.99 -5.94 -2.45
N PRO A 135 -3.58 -6.88 -3.32
CA PRO A 135 -3.34 -6.56 -4.72
C PRO A 135 -4.63 -5.99 -5.33
N PRO A 136 -4.54 -5.02 -6.25
CA PRO A 136 -5.71 -4.52 -6.94
C PRO A 136 -6.44 -5.70 -7.60
N PRO A 137 -7.79 -5.69 -7.60
CA PRO A 137 -8.56 -6.77 -8.22
C PRO A 137 -8.14 -6.94 -9.68
N THR A 138 -7.99 -8.19 -10.11
CA THR A 138 -7.70 -8.51 -11.50
C THR A 138 -8.88 -8.06 -12.36
N CYS A 139 -8.60 -7.31 -13.42
CA CYS A 139 -9.57 -7.04 -14.47
C CYS A 139 -9.39 -8.03 -15.62
N ASP A 140 -10.50 -8.57 -16.12
CA ASP A 140 -10.49 -9.31 -17.38
C ASP A 140 -10.32 -8.31 -18.52
N ASN A 141 -9.31 -8.55 -19.35
CA ASN A 141 -9.08 -7.78 -20.57
C ASN A 141 -9.55 -8.63 -21.75
N SER A 142 -10.44 -8.11 -22.57
CA SER A 142 -10.81 -8.76 -23.83
C SER A 142 -9.96 -8.20 -24.97
N PHE A 143 -9.35 -9.12 -25.73
CA PHE A 143 -8.68 -8.80 -26.97
C PHE A 143 -9.48 -9.38 -28.13
N ASN A 144 -10.14 -8.52 -28.90
CA ASN A 144 -10.92 -8.94 -30.05
C ASN A 144 -10.09 -8.85 -31.32
N MET A 145 -10.01 -9.95 -32.06
CA MET A 145 -9.36 -10.02 -33.37
C MET A 145 -10.43 -10.06 -34.47
N TYR A 146 -10.22 -9.26 -35.53
CA TYR A 146 -11.13 -9.17 -36.67
C TYR A 146 -10.40 -9.51 -37.96
N ASP A 147 -10.99 -10.40 -38.76
CA ASP A 147 -10.55 -10.75 -40.09
C ASP A 147 -11.72 -10.58 -41.06
N SER A 148 -11.62 -9.63 -41.98
CA SER A 148 -12.70 -9.30 -42.92
C SER A 148 -12.97 -10.39 -43.96
N TYR A 149 -12.00 -11.26 -44.21
CA TYR A 149 -12.10 -12.33 -45.20
C TYR A 149 -12.34 -13.71 -44.56
N GLY A 150 -12.00 -13.86 -43.28
CA GLY A 150 -12.21 -15.10 -42.51
C GLY A 150 -11.34 -16.26 -42.99
N ASP A 151 -10.28 -15.96 -43.74
CA ASP A 151 -9.30 -16.91 -44.26
C ASP A 151 -8.11 -17.10 -43.32
N GLY A 152 -8.11 -16.39 -42.19
CA GLY A 152 -7.04 -16.37 -41.21
C GLY A 152 -6.02 -15.27 -41.52
N TRP A 153 -4.98 -15.17 -40.69
CA TRP A 153 -4.06 -14.01 -40.71
C TRP A 153 -2.83 -14.18 -41.63
N ASN A 154 -2.86 -15.13 -42.57
CA ASN A 154 -1.80 -15.38 -43.54
C ASN A 154 -0.38 -15.52 -42.92
N GLY A 155 -0.29 -16.19 -41.76
CA GLY A 155 0.96 -16.37 -41.02
C GLY A 155 1.33 -15.21 -40.09
N SER A 156 0.51 -14.15 -40.04
CA SER A 156 0.65 -13.09 -39.04
C SER A 156 0.06 -13.53 -37.70
N TYR A 157 0.66 -13.04 -36.62
CA TYR A 157 0.26 -13.36 -35.25
C TYR A 157 0.41 -12.14 -34.34
N VAL A 158 -0.19 -12.22 -33.16
CA VAL A 158 -0.07 -11.22 -32.10
C VAL A 158 0.47 -11.88 -30.84
N ASP A 159 1.49 -11.26 -30.24
CA ASP A 159 1.91 -11.58 -28.89
C ASP A 159 1.40 -10.49 -27.95
N ILE A 160 0.73 -10.89 -26.87
CA ILE A 160 0.35 -9.99 -25.79
C ILE A 160 1.39 -10.11 -24.70
N THR A 161 2.05 -9.00 -24.37
CA THR A 161 3.03 -8.92 -23.29
C THR A 161 2.54 -8.03 -22.15
N VAL A 162 2.64 -8.49 -20.92
CA VAL A 162 2.42 -7.69 -19.70
C VAL A 162 3.76 -7.55 -18.98
N ASN A 163 4.19 -6.31 -18.75
CA ASN A 163 5.48 -6.00 -18.11
C ASN A 163 6.69 -6.69 -18.79
N GLY A 164 6.66 -6.83 -20.12
CA GLY A 164 7.73 -7.47 -20.89
C GLY A 164 7.72 -9.00 -20.87
N VAL A 165 6.75 -9.64 -20.20
CA VAL A 165 6.53 -11.08 -20.22
C VAL A 165 5.39 -11.41 -21.18
N VAL A 166 5.59 -12.37 -22.09
CA VAL A 166 4.53 -12.86 -23.00
C VAL A 166 3.49 -13.62 -22.18
N VAL A 167 2.24 -13.14 -22.21
CA VAL A 167 1.08 -13.74 -21.51
C VAL A 167 0.10 -14.43 -22.46
N ALA A 168 0.11 -14.06 -23.73
CA ALA A 168 -0.50 -14.82 -24.81
C ALA A 168 0.44 -14.76 -26.01
N ASP A 169 0.82 -15.94 -26.52
CA ASP A 169 1.82 -16.11 -27.57
C ASP A 169 1.12 -16.52 -28.85
N SER A 170 1.55 -15.94 -29.97
CA SER A 170 1.22 -16.41 -31.30
C SER A 170 -0.29 -16.53 -31.56
N LEU A 171 -1.07 -15.55 -31.09
CA LEU A 171 -2.51 -15.48 -31.36
C LEU A 171 -2.71 -15.25 -32.86
N THR A 172 -3.48 -16.13 -33.50
CA THR A 172 -3.80 -16.05 -34.93
C THR A 172 -5.30 -16.02 -35.15
N GLY A 173 -5.78 -15.35 -36.19
CA GLY A 173 -7.18 -15.48 -36.60
C GLY A 173 -7.48 -16.90 -37.11
N ALA A 174 -8.57 -17.49 -36.60
CA ALA A 174 -9.05 -18.78 -37.06
C ALA A 174 -9.56 -18.69 -38.51
N ASN A 175 -9.18 -19.67 -39.34
CA ASN A 175 -9.77 -19.82 -40.67
C ASN A 175 -11.19 -20.39 -40.52
N MET A 176 -12.19 -19.52 -40.64
CA MET A 176 -13.61 -19.82 -40.40
C MET A 176 -14.34 -20.25 -41.67
N GLY A 177 -13.65 -20.36 -42.81
CA GLY A 177 -14.25 -20.83 -44.06
C GLY A 177 -15.27 -19.86 -44.67
N GLY A 178 -14.78 -18.79 -45.29
CA GLY A 178 -15.52 -18.06 -46.33
C GLY A 178 -16.28 -16.80 -45.90
N PHE A 179 -16.53 -15.95 -46.91
CA PHE A 179 -17.15 -14.62 -46.80
C PHE A 179 -18.48 -14.62 -46.02
N GLY A 180 -18.54 -13.83 -44.94
CA GLY A 180 -19.82 -13.37 -44.37
C GLY A 180 -20.04 -13.47 -42.86
N ASN A 181 -19.07 -13.92 -42.05
CA ASN A 181 -19.25 -14.00 -40.58
C ASN A 181 -18.51 -12.86 -39.85
N SER A 182 -19.16 -11.72 -39.68
CA SER A 182 -18.61 -10.54 -38.97
C SER A 182 -18.72 -10.63 -37.44
N GLY A 183 -18.46 -11.81 -36.87
CA GLY A 183 -18.41 -12.02 -35.41
C GLY A 183 -16.97 -12.01 -34.88
N PRO A 184 -16.74 -11.70 -33.59
CA PRO A 184 -15.41 -11.79 -32.98
C PRO A 184 -14.88 -13.22 -33.11
N CYS A 185 -13.68 -13.35 -33.68
CA CYS A 185 -13.06 -14.65 -33.91
C CYS A 185 -12.27 -15.09 -32.67
N GLY A 186 -12.86 -15.98 -31.85
CA GLY A 186 -12.15 -16.75 -30.81
C GLY A 186 -11.84 -16.03 -29.49
N ASN A 187 -11.75 -16.83 -28.42
CA ASN A 187 -11.15 -16.48 -27.12
C ASN A 187 -9.68 -16.90 -27.12
#